data_AF-A0A0P1EPL9-F1
#
_entry.id   AF-A0A0P1EPL9-F1
#
_cell.length_a   1.000
_cell.length_b   1.000
_cell.length_c   1.000
_cell.angle_alpha   90.00
_cell.angle_beta   90.00
_cell.angle_gamma   90.00
#
_symmetry.space_group_name_H-M   'P 1'
#
loop_
_entity.id
_entity.type
_entity.pdbx_description
1 polymer ?
#
loop_
_entity_poly.entity_id
_entity_poly.type
_entity_poly.pdbx_seq_one_letter_code
_entity_poly.pdbx_strand_id
1 'polypeptide(L)'
;MTASGNTFSFAVGSVSGVLIGAFLGSWSKGHFRWEACEDPRELKRQMLGAAIMGPGAIIAVGCSVGQGISGFSLLAYSTPVTFAAIFVGAALGLKQLVSGLSFITER
;
A
#
# COMPACT_ATOMS: atom_id res chain seq x y z
N MET A 1 -14.00 4.02 12.31
CA MET A 1 -12.77 4.72 11.87
C MET A 1 -13.16 5.83 10.89
N THR A 2 -13.79 6.89 11.41
CA THR A 2 -14.10 8.10 10.64
C THR A 2 -13.10 9.16 11.07
N ALA A 3 -12.29 9.67 10.15
CA ALA A 3 -11.27 10.70 10.41
C ALA A 3 -11.88 12.07 10.78
N SER A 4 -13.20 12.19 10.72
CA SER A 4 -13.94 13.41 11.03
C SER A 4 -14.20 13.53 12.54
N GLY A 5 -13.33 14.26 13.25
CA GLY A 5 -13.76 15.03 14.42
C GLY A 5 -13.50 14.49 15.83
N ASN A 6 -12.47 13.67 16.09
CA ASN A 6 -12.02 13.42 17.48
C ASN A 6 -10.48 13.43 17.59
N THR A 7 -10.00 13.75 18.80
CA THR A 7 -8.60 13.86 19.24
C THR A 7 -7.59 13.05 18.42
N PHE A 8 -6.47 13.69 18.07
CA PHE A 8 -5.34 13.13 17.32
C PHE A 8 -5.11 11.64 17.63
N SER A 9 -5.51 10.76 16.71
CA SER A 9 -5.41 9.31 16.89
C SER A 9 -4.03 8.81 16.47
N PHE A 10 -3.54 7.76 17.12
CA PHE A 10 -2.29 7.08 16.76
C PHE A 10 -2.22 6.75 15.26
N ALA A 11 -3.34 6.36 14.65
CA ALA A 11 -3.40 6.07 13.21
C ALA A 11 -3.09 7.29 12.33
N VAL A 12 -3.56 8.49 12.72
CA VAL A 12 -3.29 9.72 11.96
C VAL A 12 -1.85 10.17 12.20
N GLY A 13 -1.39 10.11 13.44
CA GLY A 13 -0.01 10.45 13.81
C GLY A 13 1.04 9.52 13.20
N SER A 14 0.74 8.23 13.06
CA SER A 14 1.67 7.28 12.43
C SER A 14 1.80 7.53 10.93
N VAL A 15 0.71 7.84 10.23
CA VAL A 15 0.74 8.17 8.81
C VAL A 15 1.51 9.47 8.56
N SER A 16 1.25 10.53 9.34
CA SER A 16 2.01 11.79 9.21
C SER A 16 3.49 11.60 9.56
N GLY A 17 3.80 10.79 10.59
CA GLY A 17 5.16 10.44 10.97
C GLY A 17 5.92 9.67 9.88
N VAL A 18 5.28 8.69 9.22
CA VAL A 18 5.88 7.99 8.07
C VAL A 18 6.18 8.94 6.92
N LEU A 19 5.26 9.88 6.64
CA LEU A 19 5.40 10.83 5.54
C LEU A 19 6.57 11.80 5.79
N ILE A 20 6.66 12.37 7.01
CA ILE A 20 7.77 13.24 7.43
C ILE A 20 9.08 12.45 7.50
N GLY A 21 9.07 11.25 8.05
CA GLY A 21 10.26 10.40 8.19
C GLY A 21 10.84 9.98 6.83
N ALA A 22 9.98 9.61 5.88
CA ALA A 22 10.40 9.30 4.51
C ALA A 22 10.98 10.53 3.81
N PHE A 23 10.38 11.71 4.03
CA PHE A 23 10.89 12.97 3.49
C PHE A 23 12.30 13.30 4.03
N LEU A 24 12.48 13.35 5.36
CA LEU A 24 13.78 13.60 5.98
C LEU A 24 14.82 12.54 5.60
N GLY A 25 14.42 11.26 5.56
CA GLY A 25 15.32 10.17 5.18
C GLY A 25 15.80 10.27 3.73
N SER A 26 14.91 10.62 2.80
CA SER A 26 15.28 10.84 1.39
C SER A 26 16.15 12.09 1.20
N TRP A 27 15.89 13.15 1.96
CA TRP A 27 16.67 14.39 1.92
C TRP A 27 18.09 14.17 2.45
N SER A 28 18.24 13.49 3.59
CA SER A 28 19.55 13.16 4.16
C SER A 28 20.40 12.28 3.25
N LYS A 29 19.79 11.38 2.46
CA LYS A 29 20.49 10.56 1.47
C LYS A 29 20.77 11.28 0.14
N GLY A 30 20.29 12.52 -0.05
CA GLY A 30 20.53 13.29 -1.28
C GLY A 30 19.86 12.74 -2.54
N HIS A 31 18.96 11.75 -2.41
CA HIS A 31 18.22 11.15 -3.53
C HIS A 31 16.85 11.78 -3.74
N PHE A 32 16.58 12.92 -3.10
CA PHE A 32 15.31 13.62 -3.27
C PHE A 32 15.23 14.21 -4.67
N ARG A 33 14.43 13.56 -5.53
CA ARG A 33 14.07 14.03 -6.87
C ARG A 33 12.56 14.19 -6.89
N TRP A 34 12.12 15.41 -7.17
CA TRP A 34 10.70 15.69 -7.33
C TRP A 34 10.31 15.27 -8.75
N GLU A 35 9.73 14.07 -8.87
CA GLU A 35 9.38 13.45 -10.14
C GLU A 35 7.86 13.35 -10.20
N ALA A 36 7.26 14.05 -11.16
CA ALA A 36 5.85 13.86 -11.48
C ALA A 36 5.71 12.54 -12.25
N CYS A 37 4.56 11.87 -12.12
CA CYS A 37 4.30 10.68 -12.90
C CYS A 37 4.36 11.03 -14.39
N GLU A 38 5.28 10.40 -15.13
CA GLU A 38 5.59 10.77 -16.51
C GLU A 38 4.42 10.46 -17.47
N ASP A 39 3.64 9.42 -17.14
CA ASP A 39 2.52 8.93 -17.95
C ASP A 39 1.18 8.94 -17.20
N PRO A 40 0.10 9.53 -17.76
CA PRO A 40 -1.23 9.45 -17.17
C PRO A 40 -1.75 8.00 -17.09
N ARG A 41 -1.24 7.11 -17.94
CA ARG A 41 -1.55 5.67 -17.89
C ARG A 41 -0.94 4.99 -16.68
N GLU A 42 0.27 5.38 -16.29
CA GLU A 42 0.96 4.83 -15.11
C GLU A 42 0.28 5.34 -13.83
N LEU A 43 -0.03 6.64 -13.77
CA LEU A 43 -0.81 7.21 -12.66
C LEU A 43 -2.16 6.50 -12.49
N LYS A 44 -2.87 6.22 -13.59
CA LYS A 44 -4.14 5.49 -13.55
C LYS A 44 -3.99 4.09 -12.97
N ARG A 45 -2.92 3.35 -13.32
CA ARG A 45 -2.65 2.01 -12.81
C ARG A 45 -2.35 2.03 -11.31
N GLN A 46 -1.52 2.97 -10.86
CA GLN A 46 -1.18 3.13 -9.44
C GLN A 46 -2.42 3.50 -8.61
N MET A 47 -3.22 4.46 -9.09
CA MET A 47 -4.45 4.86 -8.43
C MET A 47 -5.48 3.72 -8.37
N LEU A 48 -5.61 2.93 -9.44
CA LEU A 48 -6.50 1.75 -9.45
C LEU A 48 -6.05 0.72 -8.40
N GLY A 49 -4.74 0.44 -8.32
CA GLY A 49 -4.19 -0.45 -7.30
C GLY A 49 -4.45 0.06 -5.87
N ALA A 50 -4.22 1.35 -5.63
CA ALA A 50 -4.50 1.98 -4.33
C ALA A 50 -5.99 1.91 -3.95
N ALA A 51 -6.88 2.14 -4.92
CA ALA A 51 -8.32 2.06 -4.73
C ALA A 51 -8.80 0.64 -4.37
N ILE A 52 -8.15 -0.41 -4.91
CA ILE A 52 -8.46 -1.81 -4.57
C ILE A 52 -7.85 -2.20 -3.22
N MET A 53 -6.65 -1.72 -2.89
CA MET A 53 -5.97 -2.02 -1.62
C MET A 53 -6.73 -1.49 -0.40
N GLY A 54 -7.37 -0.32 -0.48
CA GLY A 54 -8.16 0.25 0.61
C GLY A 54 -9.23 -0.70 1.19
N PRO A 55 -10.26 -1.09 0.41
CA PRO A 55 -11.26 -2.05 0.85
C PRO A 55 -10.66 -3.44 1.13
N GLY A 56 -9.63 -3.87 0.38
CA GLY A 56 -8.92 -5.12 0.65
C GLY A 56 -8.31 -5.18 2.05
N ALA A 57 -7.72 -4.07 2.52
CA ALA A 57 -7.16 -3.98 3.87
C ALA A 57 -8.22 -4.06 4.97
N ILE A 58 -9.45 -3.59 4.69
CA ILE A 58 -10.58 -3.71 5.63
C ILE A 58 -11.03 -5.17 5.74
N ILE A 59 -11.18 -5.85 4.60
CA ILE A 59 -11.60 -7.26 4.54
C ILE A 59 -10.55 -8.16 5.20
N ALA A 60 -9.27 -7.91 4.93
CA ALA A 60 -8.15 -8.65 5.53
C ALA A 60 -7.89 -8.29 7.01
N VAL A 61 -8.64 -7.32 7.56
CA VAL A 61 -8.45 -6.78 8.91
C VAL A 61 -6.99 -6.37 9.13
N GLY A 62 -6.41 -5.72 8.13
CA GLY A 62 -5.05 -5.17 8.18
C GLY A 62 -4.35 -5.12 6.82
N CYS A 63 -3.12 -4.63 6.86
CA CYS A 63 -2.23 -4.48 5.70
C CYS A 63 -0.91 -5.24 5.95
N SER A 64 0.04 -5.13 5.02
CA SER A 64 1.37 -5.75 5.18
C SER A 64 2.12 -5.32 6.44
N VAL A 65 1.92 -4.09 6.91
CA VAL A 65 2.52 -3.62 8.17
C VAL A 65 1.78 -4.22 9.38
N GLY A 66 0.45 -4.15 9.37
CA GLY A 66 -0.38 -4.63 10.48
C GLY A 66 -0.37 -6.15 10.63
N GLN A 67 -0.77 -6.89 9.61
CA GLN A 67 -0.81 -8.35 9.65
C GLN A 67 0.57 -8.95 9.40
N GLY A 68 1.37 -8.38 8.50
CA GLY A 68 2.68 -8.94 8.14
C GLY A 68 3.78 -8.70 9.18
N ILE A 69 3.91 -7.49 9.73
CA ILE A 69 4.98 -7.18 10.70
C ILE A 69 4.44 -7.34 12.13
N SER A 70 3.38 -6.62 12.49
CA SER A 70 2.87 -6.64 13.86
C SER A 70 2.18 -7.95 14.22
N GLY A 71 1.37 -8.51 13.31
CA GLY A 71 0.67 -9.78 13.50
C GLY A 71 1.61 -10.98 13.62
N PHE A 72 2.79 -10.92 13.00
CA PHE A 72 3.79 -11.98 13.09
C PHE A 72 4.48 -11.98 14.47
N SER A 73 4.75 -10.79 15.02
CA SER A 73 5.27 -10.62 16.38
C SER A 73 4.32 -11.10 17.47
N LEU A 74 3.01 -11.09 17.21
CA LEU A 74 1.98 -11.60 18.12
C LEU A 74 1.69 -13.10 17.94
N LEU A 75 2.39 -13.77 17.01
CA LEU A 75 2.17 -15.16 16.64
C LEU A 75 0.69 -15.48 16.31
N ALA A 76 -0.01 -14.50 15.70
CA ALA A 76 -1.42 -14.63 15.38
C ALA A 76 -1.62 -15.71 14.30
N TYR A 77 -2.55 -16.64 14.51
CA TYR A 77 -2.81 -17.74 13.57
C TYR A 77 -3.32 -17.26 12.20
N SER A 78 -4.02 -16.12 12.16
CA SER A 78 -4.51 -15.52 10.91
C SER A 78 -3.40 -14.91 10.06
N THR A 79 -2.28 -14.52 10.67
CA THR A 79 -1.16 -13.84 10.00
C THR A 79 -0.59 -14.61 8.81
N PRO A 80 -0.18 -15.90 8.93
CA PRO A 80 0.40 -16.62 7.79
C PRO A 80 -0.55 -16.75 6.61
N VAL A 81 -1.85 -16.92 6.88
CA VAL A 81 -2.88 -17.03 5.83
C VAL A 81 -3.06 -15.70 5.11
N THR A 82 -3.24 -14.62 5.86
CA THR A 82 -3.41 -13.28 5.29
C THR A 82 -2.15 -12.84 4.54
N PHE A 83 -0.96 -13.12 5.07
CA PHE A 83 0.30 -12.80 4.43
C PHE A 83 0.49 -13.58 3.12
N ALA A 84 0.18 -14.88 3.10
CA ALA A 84 0.22 -15.68 1.89
C ALA A 84 -0.76 -15.16 0.82
N ALA A 85 -1.98 -14.79 1.21
CA ALA A 85 -2.97 -14.22 0.30
C ALA A 85 -2.50 -12.88 -0.30
N ILE A 86 -1.92 -11.99 0.51
CA ILE A 86 -1.32 -10.73 0.04
C ILE A 86 -0.20 -11.02 -0.96
N PHE A 87 0.67 -12.01 -0.68
CA PHE A 87 1.78 -12.36 -1.54
C PHE A 87 1.32 -12.92 -2.89
N VAL A 88 0.32 -13.80 -2.89
CA VAL A 88 -0.28 -14.35 -4.12
C VAL A 88 -0.96 -13.24 -4.93
N GLY A 89 -1.73 -12.36 -4.28
CA GLY A 89 -2.37 -11.24 -4.95
C GLY A 89 -1.37 -10.28 -5.59
N ALA A 90 -0.28 -9.96 -4.89
CA ALA A 90 0.80 -9.13 -5.43
C ALA A 90 1.52 -9.82 -6.60
N ALA A 91 1.82 -11.12 -6.49
CA ALA A 91 2.46 -11.88 -7.56
C ALA A 91 1.59 -11.94 -8.82
N LEU A 92 0.28 -12.14 -8.68
CA LEU A 92 -0.67 -12.14 -9.79
C LEU A 92 -0.80 -10.75 -10.43
N GLY A 93 -0.96 -9.70 -9.61
CA GLY A 93 -1.04 -8.32 -10.09
C GLY A 93 0.21 -7.89 -10.84
N LEU A 94 1.39 -8.20 -10.29
CA LEU A 94 2.67 -7.95 -10.96
C LEU A 94 2.82 -8.78 -12.23
N LYS A 95 2.44 -10.06 -12.23
CA LYS A 95 2.44 -10.89 -13.45
C LYS A 95 1.56 -10.27 -14.53
N GLN A 96 0.34 -9.85 -14.22
CA GLN A 96 -0.56 -9.22 -15.19
C GLN A 96 -0.04 -7.88 -15.73
N LEU A 97 0.65 -7.09 -14.88
CA LEU A 97 1.29 -5.85 -15.32
C LEU A 97 2.48 -6.13 -16.26
N VAL A 98 3.29 -7.15 -15.97
CA VAL A 98 4.50 -7.49 -16.73
C VAL A 98 4.20 -8.28 -18.01
N SER A 99 3.26 -9.22 -17.98
CA SER A 99 2.91 -10.05 -19.15
C SER A 99 2.07 -9.32 -20.20
N GLY A 100 1.80 -8.03 -20.00
CA GLY A 100 0.89 -7.26 -20.83
C GLY A 100 -0.55 -7.49 -20.41
N LEU A 101 -1.19 -6.40 -20.01
CA LEU A 101 -2.62 -6.39 -19.68
C LEU A 101 -3.42 -6.57 -20.98
N SER A 102 -3.68 -7.82 -21.37
CA SER A 102 -4.49 -8.16 -22.54
C SER A 102 -5.94 -7.65 -22.46
N PHE A 103 -6.37 -7.16 -21.29
CA PHE A 103 -7.77 -6.80 -21.02
C PHE A 103 -8.12 -5.30 -21.21
N ILE A 104 -7.16 -4.37 -21.39
CA ILE A 104 -7.46 -2.92 -21.51
C ILE A 104 -6.97 -2.29 -22.84
N THR A 105 -6.37 -3.06 -23.75
CA THR A 105 -6.14 -2.61 -25.15
C THR A 105 -7.36 -2.94 -26.02
N GLU A 106 -8.56 -2.59 -25.57
CA GLU A 106 -9.78 -2.47 -26.39
C GLU A 106 -10.73 -1.46 -25.73
N ARG A 107 -10.31 -0.19 -25.64
CA ARG A 107 -11.12 1.01 -25.93
C ARG A 107 -10.33 2.30 -25.71
#